data_AF-A0A085ZD49-F1
#
_entry.id   AF-A0A085ZD49-F1
#
_cell.length_a   1.000
_cell.length_b   1.000
_cell.length_c   1.000
_cell.angle_alpha   90.00
_cell.angle_beta   90.00
_cell.angle_gamma   90.00
#
_symmetry.space_group_name_H-M   'P 1'
#
loop_
_entity.id
_entity.type
_entity.pdbx_description
1 polymer ?
#
loop_
_entity_poly.entity_id
_entity_poly.type
_entity_poly.pdbx_seq_one_letter_code
_entity_poly.pdbx_strand_id
1 'polypeptide(L)' 'AERVNGILKQEFLFYRTNNIKDLNLLVKESIYLYNARRPHLSLKMKTPDMVHKKSGERIIPPDSNIV' A
#
# COMPACT_ATOMS: atom_id res chain seq x y z
N ALA A 1 -4.62 11.22 -3.39
CA ALA A 1 -5.30 10.18 -2.58
C ALA A 1 -6.55 9.63 -3.28
N GLU A 2 -7.40 10.46 -3.90
CA GLU A 2 -8.68 10.02 -4.50
C GLU A 2 -8.57 8.91 -5.54
N ARG A 3 -7.56 8.97 -6.43
CA ARG A 3 -7.36 7.95 -7.48
C ARG A 3 -7.13 6.54 -6.92
N VAL A 4 -6.46 6.43 -5.77
CA VAL A 4 -6.20 5.14 -5.10
C VAL A 4 -7.51 4.58 -4.56
N ASN A 5 -8.35 5.41 -3.96
CA ASN A 5 -9.65 4.99 -3.45
C ASN A 5 -10.59 4.51 -4.56
N GLY A 6 -10.60 5.18 -5.72
CA GLY A 6 -11.36 4.75 -6.89
C GLY A 6 -10.92 3.36 -7.38
N ILE A 7 -9.60 3.15 -7.47
CA ILE A 7 -9.01 1.86 -7.87
C ILE A 7 -9.34 0.75 -6.87
N LEU A 8 -9.17 0.99 -5.57
CA LEU A 8 -9.46 -0.01 -4.53
C LEU A 8 -10.92 -0.44 -4.57
N LYS A 9 -11.84 0.52 -4.76
CA LYS A 9 -13.28 0.26 -4.87
C LYS A 9 -13.64 -0.52 -6.14
N GLN A 10 -13.00 -0.22 -7.26
CA GLN A 10 -13.34 -0.80 -8.55
C GLN A 10 -12.68 -2.15 -8.81
N GLU A 11 -11.48 -2.38 -8.28
CA GLU A 11 -10.64 -3.52 -8.65
C GLU A 11 -10.36 -4.52 -7.52
N PHE A 12 -10.76 -4.24 -6.28
CA PHE A 12 -10.47 -5.14 -5.15
C PHE A 12 -11.68 -5.37 -4.24
N LEU A 13 -12.60 -4.39 -4.16
CA LEU A 13 -13.81 -4.47 -3.35
C LEU A 13 -15.02 -4.98 -4.15
N PHE A 14 -14.90 -6.17 -4.73
CA PHE A 14 -15.93 -6.75 -5.63
C PHE A 14 -17.16 -7.33 -4.92
N TYR A 15 -17.07 -7.59 -3.62
CA TYR A 15 -18.14 -8.26 -2.87
C TYR A 15 -18.59 -7.43 -1.67
N ARG A 16 -19.90 -7.49 -1.41
CA ARG A 16 -20.51 -6.85 -0.25
C ARG A 16 -20.34 -7.77 0.96
N THR A 17 -19.61 -7.31 1.96
CA THR A 17 -19.46 -7.99 3.25
C THR A 17 -20.65 -7.72 4.14
N ASN A 18 -21.08 -8.71 4.94
CA ASN A 18 -22.26 -8.59 5.81
C ASN A 18 -21.98 -7.86 7.13
N ASN A 19 -20.71 -7.65 7.45
CA ASN A 19 -20.20 -7.29 8.77
C ASN A 19 -18.95 -6.43 8.63
N ILE A 20 -18.81 -5.45 9.52
CA ILE A 20 -17.72 -4.46 9.49
C ILE A 20 -16.35 -5.11 9.69
N LYS A 21 -16.27 -6.23 10.42
CA LYS A 21 -15.02 -6.97 10.62
C LYS A 21 -14.47 -7.51 9.30
N ASP A 22 -15.32 -8.14 8.50
CA ASP A 22 -14.93 -8.71 7.21
C ASP A 22 -14.66 -7.60 6.19
N LEU A 23 -15.42 -6.50 6.24
CA LEU A 23 -15.13 -5.31 5.45
C LEU A 23 -13.73 -4.77 5.72
N ASN A 24 -13.35 -4.66 6.99
CA ASN A 24 -12.01 -4.20 7.37
C ASN A 24 -10.92 -5.15 6.91
N LEU A 25 -11.15 -6.46 6.99
CA LEU A 25 -10.21 -7.46 6.48
C LEU A 25 -10.02 -7.34 4.97
N LEU A 26 -11.13 -7.26 4.23
CA LEU A 26 -11.13 -7.08 2.79
C LEU A 26 -10.44 -5.79 2.36
N VAL A 27 -10.69 -4.67 3.06
CA VAL A 27 -10.02 -3.40 2.79
C VAL A 27 -8.52 -3.51 3.03
N LYS A 28 -8.09 -4.14 4.13
CA LYS A 28 -6.66 -4.39 4.40
C LYS A 28 -6.01 -5.23 3.31
N GLU A 29 -6.67 -6.31 2.89
CA GLU A 29 -6.19 -7.17 1.81
C GLU A 29 -6.11 -6.42 0.48
N SER A 30 -7.12 -5.61 0.16
CA SER A 30 -7.16 -4.76 -1.03
C SER A 30 -5.98 -3.78 -1.06
N ILE A 31 -5.70 -3.12 0.07
CA ILE A 31 -4.56 -2.20 0.21
C ILE A 31 -3.24 -2.95 0.04
N TYR A 32 -3.10 -4.13 0.66
CA TYR A 32 -1.92 -4.97 0.52
C TYR A 32 -1.69 -5.38 -0.93
N LEU A 33 -2.72 -5.86 -1.64
CA LEU A 33 -2.60 -6.27 -3.04
C LEU A 33 -2.24 -5.09 -3.95
N TYR A 34 -2.83 -3.91 -3.71
CA TYR A 34 -2.47 -2.69 -4.42
C TYR A 34 -0.98 -2.35 -4.23
N ASN A 35 -0.48 -2.37 -3.00
CA ASN A 35 0.90 -1.98 -2.68
C ASN A 35 1.95 -3.04 -3.08
N ALA A 36 1.62 -4.32 -2.93
CA ALA A 36 2.57 -5.41 -3.09
C ALA A 36 2.54 -6.04 -4.49
N ARG A 37 1.39 -6.04 -5.16
CA ARG A 37 1.20 -6.81 -6.41
C ARG A 37 0.85 -5.98 -7.63
N ARG A 38 0.38 -4.74 -7.49
CA ARG A 38 0.04 -3.90 -8.65
C ARG A 38 1.28 -3.23 -9.23
N PRO A 39 1.73 -3.60 -10.45
CA PRO A 39 2.78 -2.85 -11.13
C PRO A 39 2.21 -1.54 -11.69
N HIS A 40 2.90 -0.43 -11.45
CA HIS A 40 2.50 0.87 -11.99
C HIS A 40 3.43 1.31 -13.10
N LEU A 41 2.85 1.74 -14.23
CA LEU A 41 3.59 2.34 -15.35
C LEU A 41 4.46 3.52 -14.90
N SER A 42 3.91 4.39 -14.06
CA SER A 42 4.64 5.54 -13.48
C SER A 42 5.82 5.13 -12.60
N LEU A 43 5.85 3.89 -12.09
CA LEU A 43 6.94 3.33 -11.30
C LEU A 43 7.83 2.38 -12.13
N LYS A 44 7.84 2.51 -13.47
CA LYS A 44 8.56 1.62 -14.39
C LYS A 44 8.17 0.14 -14.19
N MET A 45 6.86 -0.12 -14.07
CA MET A 45 6.28 -1.44 -13.81
C MET A 45 6.66 -2.06 -12.45
N LYS A 46 7.14 -1.25 -11.50
CA LYS A 46 7.36 -1.68 -10.11
C LYS A 46 6.11 -1.45 -9.27
N THR A 47 6.00 -2.19 -8.17
CA THR A 47 4.94 -2.00 -7.19
C THR A 47 5.30 -0.88 -6.21
N PRO A 48 4.31 -0.24 -5.57
CA PRO A 48 4.57 0.79 -4.58
C PRO A 48 5.50 0.30 -3.47
N ASP A 49 5.33 -0.93 -2.98
CA ASP A 49 6.20 -1.53 -1.96
C ASP A 49 7.64 -1.70 -2.45
N MET A 50 7.85 -2.12 -3.70
CA MET A 50 9.20 -2.24 -4.25
C MET A 50 9.94 -0.90 -4.33
N VAL A 51 9.21 0.20 -4.52
CA VAL A 51 9.79 1.55 -4.56
C VAL A 51 9.94 2.12 -3.15
N HIS A 52 8.96 1.93 -2.27
CA HIS A 52 9.01 2.40 -0.88
C HIS A 52 10.06 1.64 -0.05
N LYS A 53 10.19 0.33 -0.22
CA LYS A 53 11.21 -0.49 0.47
C LYS A 53 12.63 -0.11 0.05
N LYS A 54 12.82 0.41 -1.18
CA LYS A 54 14.08 1.02 -1.63
C LYS A 54 14.32 2.43 -1.09
N SER A 55 13.28 3.10 -0.59
CA SER A 55 13.35 4.45 -0.02
C SER A 55 13.37 4.44 1.51
N GLY A 56 13.16 3.27 2.12
CA GLY A 56 13.21 3.02 3.57
C GLY A 56 14.62 2.89 4.15
N GLU A 57 15.65 2.78 3.31
CA GLU A 57 17.05 3.02 3.71
C GLU A 57 17.34 4.53 3.74
N ARG A 58 16.53 5.28 4.51
CA ARG A 58 17.06 6.49 5.12
C ARG A 58 17.59 6.08 6.48
N ILE A 59 18.88 5.75 6.44
CA ILE A 59 19.85 5.66 7.52
C ILE A 59 19.38 6.56 8.67
N ILE A 60 18.90 5.96 9.75
CA ILE A 60 18.96 6.61 11.06
C ILE A 60 20.45 6.55 11.40
N PRO A 61 21.19 7.68 11.45
CA PRO A 61 22.56 7.63 11.92
C PRO A 61 22.55 7.08 13.36
N PRO A 62 23.41 6.10 13.70
CA PRO A 62 23.38 5.45 15.00
C PRO A 62 23.80 6.36 16.16
N ASP A 63 24.26 7.58 15.91
CA ASP A 63 24.68 8.50 16.96
C ASP A 63 24.10 9.90 16.72
N SER A 64 22.91 10.17 17.25
CA SER A 64 22.58 11.51 17.72
C SER A 64 22.40 11.46 19.23
N ASN A 65 23.50 11.09 19.89
CA ASN A 65 23.73 11.34 21.29
C ASN A 65 24.83 12.40 21.35
N ILE A 66 24.47 13.68 21.30
CA ILE A 66 25.36 14.80 21.65
C ILE A 66 24.51 15.84 22.37
N VAL A 67 24.73 15.86 23.69
CA VAL A 67 24.72 16.94 24.71
C VAL A 67 24.02 18.28 24.43
#